data_AF-A0A6I9NK49-F1
#
_entry.id   AF-A0A6I9NK49-F1
#
_cell.length_a   1.000
_cell.length_b   1.000
_cell.length_c   1.000
_cell.angle_alpha   90.00
_cell.angle_beta   90.00
_cell.angle_gamma   90.00
#
_symmetry.space_group_name_H-M   'P 1'
#
loop_
_entity.id
_entity.type
_entity.pdbx_description
1 polymer ?
#
loop_
_entity_poly.entity_id
_entity_poly.type
_entity_poly.pdbx_seq_one_letter_code
_entity_poly.pdbx_strand_id
1 'polypeptide(L)'
;MDKMNQSSAEAGSGTIALRYLSKGEAEAIETELLRDYKFGQQQLIEIWGQACALAITKAYPLSSLAKKQPTVLVICGPDQNGSIGLVCARHLRMYVSKRLHKGYTVHKNNFSKV
;
A
#
# COMPACT_ATOMS: atom_id res chain seq x y z
N MET A 1 5.00 47.38 9.03
CA MET A 1 4.12 47.11 10.18
C MET A 1 2.69 46.97 9.67
N ASP A 2 1.96 46.01 10.25
CA ASP A 2 0.50 45.83 10.23
C ASP A 2 -0.13 45.35 8.90
N LYS A 3 -0.94 44.30 8.84
CA LYS A 3 -1.54 43.44 9.87
C LYS A 3 -1.96 42.11 9.24
N MET A 4 -1.88 41.07 10.06
CA MET A 4 -2.58 39.79 9.90
C MET A 4 -4.05 40.03 9.55
N ASN A 5 -4.58 39.28 8.59
CA ASN A 5 -6.00 38.95 8.59
C ASN A 5 -6.16 37.44 8.75
N GLN A 6 -7.02 37.11 9.70
CA GLN A 6 -7.28 35.81 10.25
C GLN A 6 -8.49 35.23 9.54
N SER A 7 -8.37 34.05 8.93
CA SER A 7 -9.54 33.27 8.51
C SER A 7 -9.69 32.07 9.42
N SER A 8 -10.63 32.21 10.35
CA SER A 8 -11.21 31.13 11.15
C SER A 8 -11.78 30.02 10.27
N ALA A 9 -11.84 28.82 10.86
CA ALA A 9 -12.13 27.54 10.23
C ALA A 9 -13.41 27.48 9.39
N GLU A 10 -13.33 26.83 8.22
CA GLU A 10 -14.43 26.03 7.67
C GLU A 10 -13.89 24.70 7.11
N ALA A 11 -14.38 23.60 7.66
CA ALA A 11 -14.21 22.26 7.10
C ALA A 11 -15.13 22.12 5.87
N GLY A 12 -14.78 22.80 4.79
CA GLY A 12 -15.42 22.61 3.50
C GLY A 12 -15.07 21.23 2.95
N SER A 13 -16.08 20.40 2.72
CA SER A 13 -15.96 19.21 1.86
C SER A 13 -15.76 19.65 0.41
N GLY A 14 -14.60 20.23 0.13
CA GLY A 14 -14.15 20.52 -1.22
C GLY A 14 -13.57 19.23 -1.79
N THR A 15 -14.32 18.53 -2.64
CA THR A 15 -13.73 17.51 -3.50
C THR A 15 -12.76 18.20 -4.46
N ILE A 16 -11.49 18.30 -4.07
CA ILE A 16 -10.42 18.68 -5.00
C ILE A 16 -10.44 17.62 -6.10
N ALA A 17 -10.72 18.04 -7.34
CA ALA A 17 -10.70 17.14 -8.48
C ALA A 17 -9.29 16.53 -8.60
N LEU A 18 -9.21 15.20 -8.61
CA LEU A 18 -7.94 14.49 -8.76
C LEU A 18 -7.42 14.71 -10.18
N ARG A 19 -6.15 15.13 -10.29
CA ARG A 19 -5.44 15.20 -11.56
C ARG A 19 -4.86 13.83 -11.89
N TYR A 20 -5.17 13.32 -13.08
CA TYR A 20 -4.58 12.10 -13.62
C TYR A 20 -3.28 12.42 -14.35
N LEU A 21 -2.30 11.52 -14.25
CA LEU A 21 -0.98 11.66 -14.87
C LEU A 21 -0.90 10.85 -16.15
N SER A 22 -0.25 11.41 -17.18
CA SER A 22 0.24 10.63 -18.30
C SER A 22 1.42 9.75 -17.89
N LYS A 23 1.75 8.76 -18.73
CA LYS A 23 2.91 7.88 -18.50
C LYS A 23 4.21 8.68 -18.36
N GLY A 24 4.46 9.63 -19.26
CA GLY A 24 5.69 10.44 -19.23
C GLY A 24 5.80 11.30 -17.98
N GLU A 25 4.69 11.85 -17.48
CA GLU A 25 4.68 12.59 -16.21
C GLU A 25 4.98 11.69 -15.01
N ALA A 26 4.41 10.48 -14.97
CA ALA A 26 4.67 9.53 -13.90
C ALA A 26 6.16 9.10 -13.85
N GLU A 27 6.74 8.81 -15.01
CA GLU A 27 8.17 8.47 -15.14
C GLU A 27 9.09 9.63 -14.77
N ALA A 28 8.71 10.87 -15.12
CA ALA A 28 9.45 12.07 -14.73
C ALA A 28 9.45 12.27 -13.21
N ILE A 29 8.30 12.11 -12.55
CA ILE A 29 8.18 12.19 -11.10
C ILE A 29 9.00 11.09 -10.41
N GLU A 30 8.95 9.86 -10.90
CA GLU A 30 9.77 8.78 -10.35
C GLU A 30 11.27 9.09 -10.48
N THR A 31 11.68 9.64 -11.62
CA THR A 31 13.06 10.08 -11.85
C THR A 31 13.49 11.16 -10.87
N GLU A 32 12.63 12.17 -10.62
CA GLU A 32 12.87 13.24 -9.66
C GLU A 32 13.00 12.69 -8.22
N LEU A 33 12.15 11.75 -7.83
CA LEU A 33 12.21 11.10 -6.51
C LEU A 33 13.55 10.37 -6.29
N LEU A 34 14.04 9.66 -7.31
CA LEU A 34 15.28 8.91 -7.24
C LEU A 34 16.51 9.83 -7.32
N ARG A 35 16.47 10.85 -8.18
CA ARG A 35 17.63 11.69 -8.49
C ARG A 35 17.74 12.92 -7.62
N ASP A 36 16.68 13.68 -7.46
CA ASP A 36 16.73 14.99 -6.80
C ASP A 36 16.44 14.85 -5.31
N TYR A 37 15.43 14.05 -4.97
CA TYR A 37 15.08 13.74 -3.58
C TYR A 37 15.86 12.56 -2.97
N LYS A 38 16.69 11.89 -3.77
CA LYS A 38 17.62 10.82 -3.33
C LYS A 38 16.95 9.65 -2.60
N PHE A 39 15.69 9.35 -2.92
CA PHE A 39 15.07 8.13 -2.42
C PHE A 39 15.79 6.91 -2.99
N GLY A 40 15.96 5.87 -2.16
CA GLY A 40 16.41 4.58 -2.66
C GLY A 40 15.30 3.89 -3.46
N GLN A 41 15.63 3.23 -4.58
CA GLN A 41 14.63 2.49 -5.35
C GLN A 41 13.89 1.45 -4.51
N GLN A 42 14.63 0.70 -3.68
CA GLN A 42 14.04 -0.28 -2.77
C GLN A 42 13.10 0.36 -1.73
N GLN A 43 13.39 1.60 -1.33
CA GLN A 43 12.55 2.35 -0.39
C GLN A 43 11.22 2.74 -1.05
N LEU A 44 11.24 3.21 -2.31
CA LEU A 44 10.01 3.53 -3.04
C LEU A 44 9.15 2.28 -3.26
N ILE A 45 9.76 1.17 -3.69
CA ILE A 45 9.06 -0.12 -3.86
C ILE A 45 8.42 -0.59 -2.54
N GLU A 46 9.13 -0.43 -1.41
CA GLU A 46 8.60 -0.75 -0.09
C GLU A 46 7.34 0.08 0.24
N ILE A 47 7.40 1.39 0.00
CA ILE A 47 6.31 2.33 0.26
C ILE A 47 5.09 2.00 -0.62
N TRP A 48 5.29 1.78 -1.92
CA TRP A 48 4.20 1.46 -2.84
C TRP A 48 3.54 0.12 -2.49
N GLY A 49 4.32 -0.92 -2.18
CA GLY A 49 3.76 -2.21 -1.80
C GLY A 49 2.98 -2.15 -0.47
N GLN A 50 3.46 -1.37 0.51
CA GLN A 50 2.72 -1.09 1.74
C GLN A 50 1.40 -0.37 1.46
N ALA A 51 1.42 0.64 0.57
CA ALA A 51 0.22 1.36 0.17
C ALA A 51 -0.83 0.43 -0.47
N CYS A 52 -0.40 -0.49 -1.35
CA CYS A 52 -1.29 -1.51 -1.92
C CYS A 52 -1.91 -2.41 -0.84
N ALA A 53 -1.12 -2.89 0.13
CA ALA A 53 -1.64 -3.72 1.21
C ALA A 53 -2.64 -2.97 2.11
N LEU A 54 -2.39 -1.68 2.38
CA LEU A 54 -3.33 -0.82 3.11
C LEU A 54 -4.64 -0.61 2.33
N ALA A 55 -4.58 -0.39 1.02
CA ALA A 55 -5.77 -0.26 0.19
C ALA A 55 -6.61 -1.54 0.22
N ILE A 56 -5.98 -2.70 0.04
CA ILE A 56 -6.65 -4.02 0.06
C ILE A 56 -7.31 -4.29 1.42
N THR A 57 -6.60 -4.03 2.53
CA THR A 57 -7.15 -4.29 3.88
C THR A 57 -8.30 -3.36 4.26
N LYS A 58 -8.35 -2.16 3.67
CA LYS A 58 -9.49 -1.24 3.80
C LYS A 58 -10.67 -1.63 2.92
N ALA A 59 -10.41 -2.02 1.67
CA ALA A 59 -11.45 -2.41 0.71
C ALA A 59 -12.08 -3.77 1.08
N TYR A 60 -11.29 -4.69 1.62
CA TYR A 60 -11.70 -6.04 1.99
C TYR A 60 -11.37 -6.32 3.46
N PRO A 61 -12.08 -5.69 4.41
CA PRO A 61 -11.85 -5.92 5.83
C PRO A 61 -12.14 -7.39 6.20
N LEU A 62 -11.38 -7.97 7.13
CA LEU A 62 -11.51 -9.39 7.48
C LEU A 62 -12.93 -9.80 7.91
N SER A 63 -13.67 -8.86 8.52
CA SER A 63 -15.06 -9.08 8.95
C SER A 63 -16.05 -9.24 7.79
N SER A 64 -15.74 -8.74 6.60
CA SER A 64 -16.60 -8.89 5.42
C SER A 64 -16.28 -10.15 4.61
N LEU A 65 -15.25 -10.91 4.98
CA LEU A 65 -14.84 -12.12 4.26
C LEU A 65 -15.54 -13.35 4.83
N ALA A 66 -16.20 -14.12 3.97
CA ALA A 66 -17.00 -15.29 4.36
C ALA A 66 -16.16 -16.43 4.99
N LYS A 67 -14.86 -16.50 4.68
CA LYS A 67 -13.96 -17.54 5.19
C LYS A 67 -13.29 -17.06 6.48
N LYS A 68 -13.30 -17.92 7.51
CA LYS A 68 -12.57 -17.70 8.78
C LYS A 68 -11.08 -17.47 8.59
N GLN A 69 -10.50 -18.08 7.55
CA GLN A 69 -9.11 -17.87 7.13
C GLN A 69 -9.12 -17.34 5.69
N PRO A 70 -9.06 -16.02 5.49
CA PRO A 70 -9.01 -15.46 4.17
C PRO A 70 -7.67 -15.77 3.49
N THR A 71 -7.76 -16.11 2.22
CA THR A 71 -6.61 -16.43 1.37
C THR A 71 -6.49 -15.36 0.30
N VAL A 72 -5.25 -14.95 0.00
CA VAL A 72 -4.96 -13.95 -1.03
C VAL A 72 -3.93 -14.53 -1.96
N LEU A 73 -4.24 -14.55 -3.25
CA LEU A 73 -3.28 -14.86 -4.33
C LEU A 73 -2.70 -13.53 -4.84
N VAL A 74 -1.38 -13.43 -4.85
CA VAL A 74 -0.67 -12.29 -5.45
C VAL A 74 0.10 -12.79 -6.66
N ILE A 75 -0.22 -12.25 -7.83
CA ILE A 75 0.42 -12.62 -9.10
C ILE A 75 1.44 -11.52 -9.44
N CYS A 76 2.72 -11.90 -9.52
CA CYS A 76 3.82 -10.97 -9.75
C CYS A 76 4.43 -11.22 -11.14
N GLY A 77 4.55 -10.15 -11.93
CA GLY A 77 5.31 -10.15 -13.19
C GLY A 77 6.82 -9.98 -12.98
N PRO A 78 7.63 -9.97 -14.05
CA PRO A 78 9.08 -9.84 -13.96
C PRO A 78 9.56 -8.41 -13.66
N ASP A 79 8.71 -7.41 -13.86
CA ASP A 79 9.07 -6.00 -13.75
C ASP A 79 8.89 -5.44 -12.33
N GLN A 80 9.11 -4.13 -12.16
CA GLN A 80 8.98 -3.41 -10.89
C GLN A 80 7.64 -3.64 -10.18
N ASN A 81 6.54 -3.76 -10.94
CA ASN A 81 5.22 -4.09 -10.38
C ASN A 81 5.19 -5.46 -9.70
N GLY A 82 5.98 -6.42 -10.16
CA GLY A 82 6.16 -7.71 -9.49
C GLY A 82 6.82 -7.56 -8.13
N SER A 83 7.87 -6.75 -8.04
CA SER A 83 8.54 -6.43 -6.77
C SER A 83 7.59 -5.74 -5.79
N ILE A 84 6.78 -4.78 -6.27
CA ILE A 84 5.72 -4.14 -5.47
C ILE A 84 4.70 -5.17 -4.98
N GLY A 85 4.30 -6.12 -5.84
CA GLY A 85 3.42 -7.23 -5.49
C GLY A 85 3.98 -8.11 -4.37
N LEU A 86 5.27 -8.46 -4.41
CA LEU A 86 5.93 -9.25 -3.35
C LEU A 86 5.97 -8.50 -2.01
N VAL A 87 6.28 -7.20 -2.04
CA VAL A 87 6.22 -6.32 -0.86
C VAL A 87 4.79 -6.26 -0.31
N CYS A 88 3.80 -6.09 -1.19
CA CYS A 88 2.39 -6.09 -0.83
C CYS A 88 1.99 -7.41 -0.15
N ALA A 89 2.38 -8.55 -0.71
CA ALA A 89 2.09 -9.88 -0.15
C ALA A 89 2.65 -10.04 1.28
N ARG A 90 3.87 -9.57 1.53
CA ARG A 90 4.47 -9.57 2.88
C ARG A 90 3.68 -8.71 3.86
N HIS A 91 3.29 -7.50 3.46
CA HIS A 91 2.48 -6.62 4.31
C HIS A 91 1.10 -7.20 4.59
N LEU A 92 0.43 -7.77 3.58
CA LEU A 92 -0.85 -8.46 3.74
C LEU A 92 -0.75 -9.62 4.73
N ARG A 93 0.33 -10.40 4.69
CA ARG A 93 0.55 -11.46 5.69
C ARG A 93 0.57 -10.90 7.10
N MET A 94 1.23 -9.76 7.34
CA MET A 94 1.26 -9.11 8.65
C MET A 94 -0.13 -8.60 9.06
N TYR A 95 -0.85 -7.91 8.17
CA TYR A 95 -2.18 -7.35 8.49
C TYR A 95 -3.24 -8.42 8.74
N VAL A 96 -3.25 -9.48 7.92
CA VAL A 96 -4.20 -10.59 8.04
C VAL A 96 -3.89 -11.45 9.27
N SER A 97 -2.60 -11.65 9.62
CA SER A 97 -2.21 -12.48 10.76
C SER A 97 -2.35 -11.75 12.11
N LYS A 98 -2.15 -10.42 12.16
CA LYS A 98 -2.14 -9.65 13.43
C LYS A 98 -3.49 -9.54 14.16
N ARG A 99 -4.60 -10.02 13.58
CA ARG A 99 -5.90 -10.12 14.28
C ARG A 99 -6.17 -11.44 14.99
N LEU A 100 -5.25 -12.41 14.95
CA LEU A 100 -5.31 -13.60 15.80
C LEU A 100 -4.67 -13.32 17.18
N HIS A 101 -5.31 -12.46 17.99
CA HIS A 101 -5.03 -12.38 19.45
C HIS A 101 -5.94 -13.33 20.25
N LYS A 102 -6.29 -14.48 19.67
CA LYS A 102 -6.74 -15.66 20.42
C LYS A 102 -6.07 -16.89 19.81
N GLY A 103 -5.01 -17.37 20.47
CA GLY A 103 -4.35 -18.66 20.22
C GLY A 103 -3.57 -18.76 18.92
N TYR A 104 -2.25 -18.60 18.98
CA TYR A 104 -1.37 -18.98 17.88
C TYR A 104 -1.07 -20.48 17.94
N THR A 105 -1.49 -21.24 16.93
CA THR A 105 -0.87 -22.50 16.53
C THR A 105 -0.27 -22.31 15.14
N VAL A 106 1.07 -22.36 15.08
CA VAL A 106 1.81 -22.36 13.80
C VAL A 106 1.80 -23.79 13.27
N HIS A 107 0.99 -24.07 12.25
CA HIS A 107 1.20 -25.26 11.44
C HIS A 107 2.27 -24.97 10.38
N LYS A 108 3.45 -25.59 10.56
CA LYS A 108 4.42 -25.77 9.46
C LYS A 108 3.78 -26.75 8.47
N ASN A 109 3.18 -26.25 7.40
CA ASN A 109 2.86 -27.11 6.27
C ASN A 109 4.10 -27.23 5.39
N ASN A 110 4.61 -28.46 5.35
CA ASN A 110 5.59 -28.93 4.39
C ASN A 110 5.17 -28.49 2.98
N PHE A 111 6.02 -27.72 2.33
CA PHE A 111 5.99 -27.55 0.88
C PHE A 111 6.35 -28.90 0.25
N SER A 112 5.37 -29.78 0.11
CA SER A 112 5.45 -30.89 -0.83
C SER A 112 5.01 -30.36 -2.19
N LYS A 113 6.01 -30.14 -3.04
CA LYS A 113 6.01 -30.18 -4.51
C LYS A 113 4.65 -29.96 -5.20
N VAL A 114 4.56 -28.85 -5.91
CA VAL A 114 3.96 -28.76 -7.25
C VAL A 114 4.95 -28.06 -8.15
#